data_AF-A0A8Q3SIV4-F1
#
_entry.id   AF-A0A8Q3SIV4-F1
#
_cell.length_a   1.000
_cell.length_b   1.000
_cell.length_c   1.000
_cell.angle_alpha   90.00
_cell.angle_beta   90.00
_cell.angle_gamma   90.00
#
_symmetry.space_group_name_H-M   'P 1'
#
loop_
_entity.id
_entity.type
_entity.pdbx_description
1 polymer ?
#
loop_
_entity_poly.entity_id
_entity_poly.type
_entity_poly.pdbx_seq_one_letter_code
_entity_poly.pdbx_strand_id
1 'polypeptide(L)' 'MPVERMRMRPWLEEQINSNTIPGLKWLNKTRSPSVTQAGVQWHDLSSL' A
#
# COMPACT_ATOMS: atom_id res chain seq x y z
N MET A 1 -26.91 7.57 -5.18
CA MET A 1 -25.74 8.41 -4.88
C MET A 1 -24.52 7.51 -4.73
N PRO A 2 -23.39 7.80 -5.38
CA PRO A 2 -22.14 7.07 -5.12
C PRO A 2 -21.64 7.41 -3.71
N VAL A 3 -21.27 6.40 -2.94
CA VAL A 3 -20.62 6.56 -1.64
C VAL A 3 -19.11 6.53 -1.90
N GLU A 4 -18.41 7.60 -1.56
CA GLU A 4 -16.96 7.62 -1.62
C GLU A 4 -16.40 6.57 -0.65
N ARG A 5 -15.65 5.61 -1.18
CA ARG A 5 -14.95 4.64 -0.36
C ARG A 5 -13.62 5.22 0.06
N MET A 6 -13.40 5.24 1.37
CA MET A 6 -12.13 5.67 1.94
C MET A 6 -10.98 4.82 1.39
N ARG A 7 -9.93 5.49 0.92
CA ARG A 7 -8.73 4.79 0.44
C ARG A 7 -7.94 4.29 1.64
N MET A 8 -7.72 2.98 1.70
CA MET A 8 -7.05 2.33 2.83
C MET A 8 -5.63 2.85 3.08
N ARG A 9 -4.85 3.13 2.02
CA ARG A 9 -3.45 3.59 2.16
C ARG A 9 -3.32 4.96 2.86
N PRO A 10 -3.92 6.06 2.34
CA PRO A 10 -3.80 7.36 2.99
C PRO A 10 -4.42 7.35 4.40
N TRP A 11 -5.51 6.60 4.60
CA TRP A 11 -6.10 6.45 5.93
C TRP A 11 -5.14 5.76 6.90
N LEU A 12 -4.51 4.65 6.50
CA LEU A 12 -3.58 3.94 7.37
C LEU A 12 -2.36 4.81 7.74
N GLU A 13 -1.83 5.57 6.79
CA GLU A 13 -0.72 6.50 7.03
C GLU A 13 -1.11 7.58 8.04
N GLU A 14 -2.29 8.17 7.89
CA GLU A 14 -2.83 9.15 8.84
C GLU A 14 -2.99 8.56 10.24
N GLN A 15 -3.57 7.36 10.35
CA GLN A 15 -3.75 6.69 11.65
C GLN A 15 -2.42 6.37 12.34
N ILE A 16 -1.42 5.87 11.61
CA ILE A 16 -0.10 5.61 12.18
C ILE A 16 0.56 6.93 12.65
N ASN A 17 0.42 8.02 11.89
CA ASN A 17 1.00 9.32 12.25
C ASN A 17 0.27 10.00 13.43
N SER A 18 -1.02 9.74 13.59
CA SER A 18 -1.84 10.28 14.68
C SER A 18 -1.51 9.69 16.07
N ASN A 19 -0.79 8.57 16.13
CA ASN A 19 -0.47 7.82 17.36
C ASN A 19 -1.69 7.52 18.26
N THR A 20 -2.90 7.54 17.69
CA THR A 20 -4.14 7.39 18.48
C THR A 20 -4.43 5.92 18.80
N ILE A 21 -3.88 4.98 18.03
CA ILE A 21 -4.06 3.54 18.21
C ILE A 21 -2.79 2.96 18.87
N PRO A 22 -2.87 2.48 20.12
CA PRO A 22 -1.74 1.85 20.80
C PRO A 22 -1.19 0.66 20.00
N GLY A 23 0.13 0.64 19.80
CA GLY A 23 0.81 -0.43 19.05
C GLY A 23 0.82 -0.24 17.53
N LEU A 24 0.06 0.72 16.99
CA LEU A 24 0.09 1.05 15.56
C LEU A 24 1.23 2.05 15.27
N LYS A 25 2.40 1.52 14.89
CA LYS A 25 3.60 2.31 14.60
C LYS A 25 4.33 1.79 13.37
N TRP A 26 5.06 2.68 12.70
CA TRP A 26 6.00 2.27 11.66
C TRP A 26 7.14 1.44 12.27
N LEU A 27 7.25 0.17 11.87
CA LEU A 27 8.35 -0.71 12.26
C LEU A 27 9.57 -0.55 11.34
N ASN A 28 9.35 -0.33 10.04
CA ASN A 28 10.38 -0.06 9.04
C ASN A 28 9.88 1.03 8.08
N LYS A 29 10.24 2.29 8.34
CA LYS A 29 9.94 3.41 7.41
C LYS A 29 10.66 3.27 6.07
N THR A 30 11.75 2.51 6.05
CA THR A 30 12.62 2.33 4.89
C THR A 30 12.21 1.09 4.10
N ARG A 31 11.50 1.35 3.00
CA ARG A 31 11.30 0.46 1.84
C ARG A 31 10.32 -0.69 2.06
N SER A 32 9.03 -0.37 2.01
CA SER A 32 8.11 -1.28 1.32
C SER A 32 8.52 -1.24 -0.16
N PRO A 33 8.97 -2.35 -0.79
CA PRO A 33 9.08 -2.37 -2.24
C PRO A 33 7.70 -1.97 -2.75
N SER A 34 7.64 -0.83 -3.43
CA SER A 34 6.43 -0.47 -4.16
C SER A 34 6.06 -1.69 -4.98
N VAL A 35 4.78 -2.07 -5.00
CA VAL A 35 4.31 -3.19 -5.83
C VAL A 35 4.65 -2.97 -7.32
N THR A 36 5.08 -1.76 -7.70
CA THR A 36 5.64 -1.42 -9.01
C THR A 36 7.09 -1.89 -9.24
N GLN A 37 7.84 -2.27 -8.19
CA GLN A 37 9.17 -2.87 -8.27
C GLN A 37 9.12 -4.40 -8.13
N ALA A 38 7.96 -5.03 -8.36
CA ALA A 38 7.92 -6.40 -8.84
C ALA A 38 7.79 -6.30 -10.36
N GLY A 39 8.92 -6.37 -11.07
CA GLY A 39 8.93 -6.44 -12.53
C GLY A 39 8.29 -7.74 -12.99
N VAL A 40 6.96 -7.79 -13.03
CA VAL A 40 6.24 -8.73 -13.89
C VAL A 40 6.37 -8.19 -15.31
N GLN A 41 7.43 -8.63 -15.97
CA GLN A 41 7.60 -8.49 -17.41
C GLN A 41 6.56 -9.40 -18.07
N TRP A 42 5.43 -8.84 -18.53
CA TRP A 42 4.39 -9.54 -19.28
C TRP A 42 4.80 -9.88 -20.73
N HIS A 43 6.07 -10.25 -20.94
CA HIS A 43 6.57 -10.70 -22.22
C HIS A 43 6.95 -12.18 -22.13
N ASP A 44 5.98 -13.07 -21.87
CA ASP A 44 6.04 -14.45 -22.37
C ASP A 44 4.70 -15.21 -22.18
N LEU A 45 3.60 -14.72 -22.75
CA LEU A 45 2.35 -15.51 -22.82
C LEU A 45 1.77 -15.59 -24.25
N SER A 46 2.54 -15.22 -25.27
CA SER A 46 2.14 -15.40 -26.68
C SER A 46 2.82 -16.59 -27.35
N SER A 47 3.47 -17.47 -26.58
CA SER A 47 4.26 -18.60 -27.12
C SER A 47 3.65 -19.99 -26.85
N LEU A 48 2.36 -20.09 -26.52
CA LEU A 48 1.62 -21.36 -26.48
C LEU A 48 0.40 -21.33 -27.39
#